data_AF-A0A845YXY5-F1
#
_entry.id   AF-A0A845YXY5-F1
#
_cell.length_a   1.000
_cell.length_b   1.000
_cell.length_c   1.000
_cell.angle_alpha   90.00
_cell.angle_beta   90.00
_cell.angle_gamma   90.00
#
_symmetry.space_group_name_H-M   'P 1'
#
loop_
_entity.id
_entity.type
_entity.pdbx_description
1 polymer ?
#
loop_
_entity_poly.entity_id
_entity_poly.type
_entity_poly.pdbx_seq_one_letter_code
_entity_poly.pdbx_strand_id
1 'polypeptide(L)'
;MREQSWNAETQLVYDKKRWFALFPKEFKPETSSSQSIIALDPGVRSFLTGFDGEKFIDIGQGDITRIFRLGQHIDKLISNKTALKGRQNKYKRQRVHA
;
A
#
# COMPACT_ATOMS: atom_id res chain seq x y z
N MET A 1 -9.13 -11.59 7.35
CA MET A 1 -8.76 -11.22 5.97
C MET A 1 -10.03 -11.29 5.14
N ARG A 2 -10.46 -10.22 4.45
CA ARG A 2 -11.53 -10.37 3.46
C ARG A 2 -10.88 -10.99 2.23
N GLU A 3 -11.33 -12.17 1.87
CA GLU A 3 -10.92 -12.86 0.66
C GLU A 3 -11.41 -12.00 -0.52
N GLN A 4 -10.47 -11.35 -1.21
CA GLN A 4 -10.80 -10.57 -2.40
C GLN A 4 -10.89 -11.56 -3.55
N SER A 5 -12.13 -11.98 -3.84
CA SER A 5 -12.48 -12.58 -5.13
C SER A 5 -12.24 -11.51 -6.20
N TRP A 6 -11.29 -11.76 -7.09
CA TRP A 6 -11.05 -10.91 -8.26
C TRP A 6 -12.15 -11.16 -9.30
N ASN A 7 -13.39 -10.75 -9.01
CA ASN A 7 -14.40 -10.67 -10.06
C ASN A 7 -14.16 -9.36 -10.84
N ALA A 8 -14.07 -9.44 -12.16
CA ALA A 8 -13.88 -8.28 -13.03
C ALA A 8 -15.19 -7.49 -13.22
N GLU A 9 -16.12 -7.58 -12.26
CA GLU A 9 -17.45 -7.01 -12.35
C GLU A 9 -17.47 -5.60 -11.78
N THR A 10 -18.39 -4.79 -12.31
CA THR A 10 -18.67 -3.48 -11.72
C THR A 10 -19.29 -3.67 -10.34
N GLN A 11 -18.74 -3.01 -9.33
CA GLN A 11 -19.22 -3.09 -7.95
C GLN A 11 -19.73 -1.74 -7.46
N LEU A 12 -20.86 -1.76 -6.75
CA LEU A 12 -21.36 -0.60 -6.01
C LEU A 12 -21.10 -0.83 -4.52
N VAL A 13 -20.25 0.00 -3.92
CA VAL A 13 -19.81 -0.13 -2.54
C VAL A 13 -20.30 1.06 -1.71
N TYR A 14 -20.95 0.78 -0.59
CA TYR A 14 -21.30 1.80 0.40
C TYR A 14 -20.25 1.82 1.52
N ASP A 15 -19.50 2.91 1.63
CA ASP A 15 -18.55 3.12 2.73
C ASP A 15 -18.67 4.54 3.29
N LYS A 16 -18.57 4.69 4.61
CA LYS A 16 -18.58 5.98 5.32
C LYS A 16 -19.67 6.97 4.85
N LYS A 17 -20.90 6.46 4.68
CA LYS A 17 -22.08 7.22 4.20
C LYS A 17 -22.00 7.74 2.77
N ARG A 18 -21.13 7.15 1.95
CA ARG A 18 -20.95 7.49 0.54
C ARG A 18 -21.04 6.23 -0.31
N TRP A 19 -21.60 6.40 -1.50
CA TRP A 19 -21.63 5.36 -2.51
C TRP A 19 -20.45 5.54 -3.46
N PHE A 20 -19.77 4.43 -3.77
CA PHE A 20 -18.67 4.37 -4.71
C PHE A 20 -19.00 3.34 -5.78
N ALA A 21 -18.90 3.74 -7.05
CA ALA A 21 -18.98 2.82 -8.18
C ALA A 21 -17.55 2.47 -8.61
N LEU A 22 -17.20 1.18 -8.54
CA LEU A 22 -15.92 0.63 -8.95
C LEU A 22 -16.10 -0.04 -10.30
N PHE A 23 -15.39 0.46 -11.31
CA PHE A 23 -15.39 -0.09 -12.66
C PHE A 23 -14.00 -0.67 -12.95
N PRO A 24 -13.82 -2.00 -12.87
CA PRO A 24 -12.58 -2.63 -13.27
C PRO A 24 -12.32 -2.33 -14.74
N LYS A 25 -11.12 -1.82 -15.05
CA LYS A 25 -10.67 -1.62 -16.42
C LYS A 25 -9.60 -2.66 -16.71
N GLU A 26 -9.81 -3.44 -17.76
CA GLU A 26 -8.77 -4.34 -18.26
C GLU A 26 -7.52 -3.50 -18.61
N PHE A 27 -6.41 -3.83 -17.96
CA PHE A 27 -5.12 -3.21 -18.24
C PHE A 27 -4.28 -4.21 -19.03
N LYS A 28 -4.08 -3.91 -20.32
CA LYS A 28 -3.16 -4.67 -21.16
C LYS A 28 -1.79 -3.99 -21.07
N PRO A 29 -0.79 -4.61 -20.43
CA PRO A 29 0.53 -4.02 -20.36
C PRO A 29 1.10 -3.90 -21.77
N GLU A 30 1.61 -2.72 -22.11
CA GLU A 30 2.41 -2.54 -23.31
C GLU A 30 3.76 -3.22 -23.07
N THR A 31 4.08 -4.21 -23.91
CA THR A 31 5.38 -4.87 -23.85
C THR A 31 6.34 -4.08 -24.72
N SER A 32 7.38 -3.53 -24.13
CA SER A 32 8.50 -2.98 -24.89
C SER A 32 9.30 -4.12 -25.51
N SER A 33 9.61 -4.05 -26.80
CA SER A 33 10.50 -5.01 -27.47
C SER A 33 11.96 -4.90 -27.03
N SER A 34 12.32 -3.87 -26.26
CA SER A 34 13.65 -3.69 -25.70
C SER A 34 13.90 -4.67 -24.54
N GLN A 35 14.87 -5.57 -24.73
CA GLN A 35 15.37 -6.48 -23.68
C GLN A 35 16.40 -5.78 -22.79
N SER A 36 16.07 -4.63 -22.19
CA SER A 36 16.91 -4.06 -21.14
C SER A 36 16.67 -4.80 -19.83
N ILE A 37 17.73 -5.41 -19.29
CA ILE A 37 17.70 -6.10 -18.01
C ILE A 37 18.26 -5.15 -16.96
N ILE A 38 17.58 -5.02 -15.82
CA ILE A 38 18.04 -4.26 -14.67
C ILE A 38 18.02 -5.18 -13.44
N ALA A 39 19.12 -5.20 -12.69
CA ALA A 39 19.15 -5.85 -11.39
C ALA A 39 18.48 -4.91 -10.38
N LEU A 40 17.45 -5.40 -9.67
CA LEU A 40 16.74 -4.65 -8.64
C LEU A 40 17.03 -5.27 -7.27
N ASP A 41 17.63 -4.49 -6.37
CA ASP A 41 17.94 -4.92 -5.01
C ASP A 41 17.24 -4.01 -3.97
N PRO A 42 16.39 -4.55 -3.10
CA PRO A 42 15.83 -3.79 -1.98
C PRO A 42 16.88 -3.62 -0.88
N GLY A 43 17.16 -2.36 -0.50
CA GLY A 43 18.22 -2.03 0.45
C GLY A 43 17.73 -1.45 1.78
N VAL A 44 18.66 -1.36 2.75
CA VAL A 44 18.41 -0.70 4.04
C VAL A 44 18.59 0.82 3.95
N ARG A 45 19.28 1.33 2.92
CA ARG A 45 19.59 2.76 2.71
C ARG A 45 18.71 3.43 1.64
N SER A 46 18.28 2.66 0.66
CA SER A 46 17.38 3.05 -0.44
C SER A 46 16.27 2.01 -0.52
N PHE A 47 15.04 2.44 -0.78
CA PHE A 47 13.89 1.52 -0.88
C PHE A 47 14.08 0.46 -1.96
N LEU A 48 14.60 0.86 -3.11
CA LEU A 48 14.96 -0.05 -4.20
C LEU A 48 16.13 0.56 -4.98
N THR A 49 17.19 -0.21 -5.21
CA THR A 49 18.30 0.20 -6.07
C THR A 49 18.30 -0.66 -7.32
N GLY A 50 18.30 -0.01 -8.48
CA GLY A 50 18.43 -0.63 -9.79
C GLY A 50 19.85 -0.47 -10.34
N PHE A 51 20.36 -1.48 -11.05
CA PHE A 51 21.61 -1.40 -11.80
C PHE A 51 21.45 -2.06 -13.18
N ASP A 52 21.69 -1.30 -14.25
CA ASP A 52 21.51 -1.74 -15.63
C ASP A 52 22.82 -2.19 -16.33
N GLY A 53 23.94 -2.21 -15.60
CA GLY A 53 25.27 -2.49 -16.13
C GLY A 53 26.15 -1.25 -16.27
N GLU A 54 25.55 -0.06 -16.39
CA GLU A 54 26.28 1.21 -16.54
C GLU A 54 25.97 2.20 -15.42
N LYS A 55 24.72 2.23 -14.95
CA LYS A 55 24.20 3.26 -14.05
C LYS A 55 23.40 2.64 -12.90
N PHE A 56 23.47 3.34 -11.77
CA PHE A 56 22.61 3.08 -10.63
C PHE A 56 21.37 3.97 -10.66
N ILE A 57 20.22 3.38 -10.37
CA ILE A 57 18.94 4.07 -10.19
C ILE A 57 18.51 3.84 -8.75
N ASP A 58 18.56 4.87 -7.91
CA ASP A 58 18.10 4.77 -6.53
C ASP A 58 16.66 5.30 -6.40
N ILE A 59 15.77 4.44 -5.92
CA ILE A 59 14.41 4.80 -5.53
C ILE A 59 14.38 4.93 -4.01
N GLY A 60 14.00 6.12 -3.52
CA GLY A 60 13.84 6.37 -2.09
C GLY A 60 15.15 6.45 -1.30
N GLN A 61 16.22 6.97 -1.92
CA GLN A 61 17.50 7.22 -1.26
C GLN A 61 17.30 8.11 -0.03
N GLY A 62 17.70 7.65 1.15
CA GLY A 62 17.58 8.41 2.41
C GLY A 62 16.16 8.46 3.02
N ASP A 63 15.14 8.05 2.28
CA ASP A 63 13.74 8.08 2.73
C ASP A 63 13.27 6.80 3.42
N ILE A 64 14.07 5.73 3.39
CA ILE A 64 13.73 4.44 4.00
C ILE A 64 13.43 4.54 5.50
N THR A 65 14.17 5.39 6.22
CA THR A 65 13.93 5.65 7.66
C THR A 65 12.57 6.30 7.87
N ARG A 66 12.13 7.18 6.96
CA ARG A 66 10.81 7.80 7.01
C ARG A 66 9.71 6.78 6.76
N ILE A 67 9.86 5.94 5.73
CA ILE A 67 8.92 4.85 5.42
C ILE A 67 8.80 3.91 6.63
N PHE A 68 9.92 3.52 7.23
CA PHE A 68 9.94 2.67 8.42
C PHE A 68 9.21 3.30 9.62
N ARG A 69 9.42 4.60 9.89
CA ARG A 69 8.71 5.30 10.97
C ARG A 69 7.21 5.40 10.73
N LEU A 70 6.80 5.60 9.47
CA LEU A 70 5.38 5.59 9.09
C LEU A 70 4.76 4.21 9.26
N GLY A 71 5.46 3.15 8.84
CA GLY A 71 5.02 1.76 9.04
C GLY A 71 4.79 1.45 10.52
N GLN A 72 5.77 1.74 11.38
CA GLN A 72 5.63 1.56 12.83
C GLN A 72 4.47 2.37 13.42
N HIS A 73 4.25 3.58 12.93
CA HIS A 73 3.13 4.40 13.38
C HIS A 73 1.78 3.76 13.00
N ILE A 74 1.65 3.29 11.77
CA ILE A 74 0.45 2.58 11.29
C ILE A 74 0.20 1.32 12.11
N ASP A 75 1.23 0.51 12.38
CA ASP A 75 1.12 -0.69 13.20
C ASP A 75 0.63 -0.38 14.61
N LYS A 76 1.14 0.70 15.21
CA LYS A 76 0.68 1.17 16.52
C LYS A 76 -0.79 1.61 16.49
N LEU A 77 -1.21 2.31 15.44
CA LEU A 77 -2.63 2.72 15.27
C LEU A 77 -3.53 1.49 15.12
N ILE A 78 -3.14 0.51 14.31
CA ILE A 78 -3.87 -0.75 14.11
C ILE A 78 -3.96 -1.53 15.43
N SER A 79 -2.84 -1.71 16.13
CA SER A 79 -2.76 -2.41 17.41
C SER A 79 -3.64 -1.75 18.49
N ASN A 80 -3.59 -0.42 18.61
CA ASN A 80 -4.46 0.31 19.54
C ASN A 80 -5.94 0.09 19.20
N LYS A 81 -6.29 0.13 17.90
CA LYS A 81 -7.67 -0.10 17.45
C LYS A 81 -8.16 -1.52 17.77
N THR A 82 -7.32 -2.53 17.54
CA THR A 82 -7.68 -3.94 17.80
C THR A 82 -7.77 -4.25 19.30
N ALA A 83 -6.95 -3.60 20.12
CA ALA A 83 -6.99 -3.71 21.58
C ALA A 83 -8.23 -3.06 22.20
N LEU A 84 -8.75 -1.98 21.62
CA LEU A 84 -9.96 -1.30 22.07
C LEU A 84 -11.21 -2.16 21.83
N LYS A 85 -11.50 -3.12 22.71
CA LYS A 85 -12.68 -3.99 22.64
C LYS A 85 -13.86 -3.47 23.47
N GLY A 86 -15.06 -3.99 23.23
CA GLY A 86 -16.27 -3.68 24.01
C GLY A 86 -16.98 -2.37 23.64
N ARG A 87 -18.20 -2.20 24.17
CA ARG A 87 -19.10 -1.06 23.90
C ARG A 87 -18.58 0.25 24.50
N GLN A 88 -17.93 0.18 25.65
CA GLN A 88 -17.35 1.34 26.36
C GLN A 88 -16.28 2.08 25.54
N ASN A 89 -15.52 1.34 24.71
CA ASN A 89 -14.46 1.89 23.88
C ASN A 89 -14.93 2.34 22.48
N LYS A 90 -16.25 2.32 22.19
CA LYS A 90 -16.80 2.66 20.87
C LYS A 90 -16.40 4.05 20.40
N TYR A 91 -16.56 5.06 21.26
CA TYR A 91 -16.21 6.45 20.93
C TYR A 91 -14.70 6.64 20.72
N LYS A 92 -13.87 5.95 21.53
CA LYS A 92 -12.40 5.98 21.36
C LYS A 92 -11.98 5.40 20.02
N ARG A 93 -12.59 4.28 19.57
CA ARG A 93 -12.33 3.72 18.23
C ARG A 93 -12.71 4.67 17.09
N GLN A 94 -13.78 5.46 17.24
CA GLN A 94 -14.21 6.43 16.22
C GLN A 94 -13.26 7.63 16.11
N ARG A 95 -12.56 8.00 17.19
CA ARG A 95 -11.60 9.11 17.20
C ARG A 95 -10.27 8.79 16.53
N VAL A 96 -9.88 7.51 16.47
CA VAL A 96 -8.68 7.04 15.75
C VAL A 96 -8.85 7.15 14.23
N HIS A 97 -10.04 7.50 13.73
CA HIS A 97 -10.34 7.68 12.31
C HIS A 97 -10.21 9.11 11.77
N ALA A 98 -9.94 10.10 12.64
CA ALA A 98 -9.78 11.51 12.30
C ALA A 98 -8.30 11.88 12.20
#